data_AF-A0A9D7X1A1-F1
#
_entry.id   AF-A0A9D7X1A1-F1
#
_cell.length_a   1.000
_cell.length_b   1.000
_cell.length_c   1.000
_cell.angle_alpha   90.00
_cell.angle_beta   90.00
_cell.angle_gamma   90.00
#
_symmetry.space_group_name_H-M   'P 1'
#
loop_
_entity.id
_entity.type
_entity.pdbx_description
1 polymer ?
#
loop_
_entity_poly.entity_id
_entity_poly.type
_entity_poly.pdbx_seq_one_letter_code
_entity_poly.pdbx_strand_id
1 'polypeptide(L)'
;NLLNGPDAYRVWHFPVILVGFFLLTWLYDTGAYLYGKQFGKHKFFERISPKKTWEGIIAGTIIALATAVGLHYLAPEIQLVDWFAMAILIIVFGTFGDLVESHFKRSLRIKDSGSILPGHGGILDRFDAIFLSVPFVFLYLFLRNLI
;
A
#
# COMPACT_ATOMS: atom_id res chain seq x y z
N ASN A 1 4.97 18.36 -31.01
CA ASN A 1 6.12 18.00 -30.16
C ASN A 1 5.58 17.45 -28.84
N LEU A 2 5.10 16.19 -28.82
CA LEU A 2 4.46 15.57 -27.66
C LEU A 2 5.40 15.35 -26.47
N LEU A 3 6.71 15.55 -26.68
CA LEU A 3 7.76 15.39 -25.68
C LEU A 3 8.22 16.69 -25.00
N ASN A 4 7.70 17.86 -25.42
CA ASN A 4 8.15 19.16 -24.92
C ASN A 4 7.00 20.06 -24.40
N GLY A 5 5.80 19.50 -24.22
CA GLY A 5 4.66 20.17 -23.59
C GLY A 5 4.49 19.75 -22.13
N PRO A 6 3.58 20.39 -21.36
CA PRO A 6 3.22 19.93 -20.02
C PRO A 6 2.79 18.45 -20.02
N ASP A 7 2.22 17.94 -21.10
CA ASP A 7 1.83 16.51 -21.17
C ASP A 7 3.04 15.56 -21.12
N ALA A 8 4.23 16.02 -21.55
CA ALA A 8 5.45 15.23 -21.48
C ALA A 8 5.89 14.98 -20.03
N TYR A 9 5.69 15.95 -19.12
CA TYR A 9 6.03 15.73 -17.70
C TYR A 9 5.18 14.58 -17.13
N ARG A 10 3.87 14.57 -17.41
CA ARG A 10 2.95 13.53 -16.89
C ARG A 10 3.32 12.14 -17.38
N VAL A 11 3.68 12.02 -18.66
CA VAL A 11 4.02 10.73 -19.29
C VAL A 11 5.26 10.09 -18.66
N TRP A 12 6.26 10.89 -18.25
CA TRP A 12 7.47 10.36 -17.62
C TRP A 12 7.30 10.05 -16.12
N HIS A 13 6.48 10.80 -15.40
CA HIS A 13 6.30 10.63 -13.96
C HIS A 13 5.32 9.51 -13.63
N PHE A 14 4.30 9.28 -14.46
CA PHE A 14 3.26 8.29 -14.18
C PHE A 14 3.81 6.87 -13.93
N PRO A 15 4.73 6.32 -14.75
CA PRO A 15 5.34 5.02 -14.47
C PRO A 15 6.14 5.01 -13.15
N VAL A 16 6.86 6.09 -12.84
CA VAL A 16 7.67 6.21 -11.61
C VAL A 16 6.78 6.24 -10.37
N ILE A 17 5.72 7.04 -10.40
CA ILE A 17 4.71 7.12 -9.32
C ILE A 17 4.04 5.77 -9.11
N LEU A 18 3.68 5.07 -10.20
CA LEU A 18 3.05 3.76 -10.13
C LEU A 18 3.97 2.71 -9.49
N VAL A 19 5.24 2.66 -9.92
CA VAL A 19 6.24 1.76 -9.32
C VAL A 19 6.47 2.11 -7.85
N GLY A 20 6.57 3.41 -7.52
CA GLY A 20 6.71 3.88 -6.15
C GLY A 20 5.52 3.51 -5.26
N PHE A 21 4.30 3.59 -5.78
CA PHE A 21 3.09 3.11 -5.08
C PHE A 21 3.18 1.62 -4.73
N PHE A 22 3.59 0.77 -5.68
CA PHE A 22 3.75 -0.66 -5.42
C PHE A 22 4.89 -0.94 -4.43
N LEU A 23 6.03 -0.25 -4.55
CA LEU A 23 7.14 -0.40 -3.61
C LEU A 23 6.75 0.00 -2.19
N LEU A 24 6.05 1.13 -2.02
CA LEU A 24 5.54 1.56 -0.72
C LEU A 24 4.58 0.51 -0.13
N THR A 25 3.65 0.01 -0.91
CA THR A 25 2.70 -1.03 -0.48
C THR A 25 3.41 -2.32 -0.08
N TRP A 26 4.28 -2.86 -0.94
CA TRP A 26 4.96 -4.13 -0.69
C TRP A 26 5.94 -4.05 0.48
N LEU A 27 6.69 -2.96 0.62
CA LEU A 27 7.63 -2.80 1.72
C LEU A 27 6.92 -2.52 3.04
N TYR A 28 5.79 -1.80 3.01
CA TYR A 28 4.90 -1.68 4.17
C TYR A 28 4.41 -3.05 4.64
N ASP A 29 3.82 -3.85 3.75
CA ASP A 29 3.25 -5.16 4.09
C ASP A 29 4.33 -6.15 4.56
N THR A 30 5.48 -6.14 3.89
CA THR A 30 6.62 -6.99 4.25
C THR A 30 7.15 -6.61 5.64
N GLY A 31 7.35 -5.31 5.88
CA GLY A 31 7.80 -4.80 7.17
C GLY A 31 6.83 -5.14 8.30
N ALA A 32 5.53 -4.92 8.07
CA ALA A 32 4.49 -5.22 9.03
C ALA A 32 4.36 -6.71 9.32
N TYR A 33 4.50 -7.56 8.29
CA TYR A 33 4.46 -9.01 8.45
C TYR A 33 5.69 -9.54 9.21
N LEU A 34 6.90 -9.16 8.81
CA LEU A 34 8.13 -9.65 9.42
C LEU A 34 8.21 -9.25 10.89
N TYR A 35 8.01 -7.96 11.18
CA TYR A 35 8.09 -7.46 12.55
C TYR A 35 6.90 -7.91 13.39
N GLY A 36 5.69 -7.89 12.83
CA GLY A 36 4.49 -8.33 13.51
C GLY A 36 4.53 -9.83 13.87
N LYS A 37 5.13 -10.67 13.03
CA LYS A 37 5.31 -12.10 13.31
C LYS A 37 6.36 -12.36 14.39
N GLN A 38 7.46 -11.60 14.40
CA GLN A 38 8.58 -11.84 15.32
C GLN A 38 8.38 -11.18 16.70
N PHE A 39 7.78 -9.99 16.73
CA PHE A 39 7.71 -9.15 17.94
C PHE A 39 6.28 -8.74 18.31
N GLY A 40 5.28 -9.09 17.52
CA GLY A 40 3.91 -8.65 17.74
C GLY A 40 3.29 -9.26 18.98
N LYS A 41 2.99 -8.41 19.97
CA LYS A 41 2.32 -8.80 21.23
C LYS A 41 0.89 -8.29 21.27
N HIS A 42 0.66 -7.07 20.75
CA HIS A 42 -0.64 -6.41 20.84
C HIS A 42 -1.41 -6.57 19.53
N LYS A 43 -2.51 -7.33 19.58
CA LYS A 43 -3.39 -7.52 18.42
C LYS A 43 -4.10 -6.22 18.06
N PHE A 44 -4.17 -5.94 16.77
CA PHE A 44 -4.86 -4.76 16.25
C PHE A 44 -6.37 -5.01 16.15
N PHE A 45 -6.78 -6.08 15.46
CA PHE A 45 -8.18 -6.50 15.33
C PHE A 45 -8.31 -8.01 15.46
N GLU A 46 -8.32 -8.52 16.68
CA GLU A 46 -8.31 -9.97 16.93
C GLU A 46 -9.50 -10.72 16.33
N ARG A 47 -10.71 -10.12 16.38
CA ARG A 47 -11.94 -10.73 15.86
C ARG A 47 -11.96 -10.84 14.32
N ILE A 48 -11.32 -9.91 13.62
CA ILE A 48 -11.40 -9.79 12.15
C ILE A 48 -10.10 -10.34 11.52
N SER A 49 -8.95 -9.89 12.01
CA SER A 49 -7.61 -10.26 11.53
C SER A 49 -6.66 -10.57 12.71
N PRO A 50 -6.68 -11.81 13.25
CA PRO A 50 -5.92 -12.18 14.45
C PRO A 50 -4.38 -12.17 14.26
N LYS A 51 -3.92 -12.01 13.02
CA LYS A 51 -2.49 -11.96 12.68
C LYS A 51 -1.93 -10.53 12.67
N LYS A 52 -2.76 -9.49 12.54
CA LYS A 52 -2.28 -8.10 12.54
C LYS A 52 -2.00 -7.61 13.96
N THR A 53 -0.87 -6.94 14.14
CA THR A 53 -0.41 -6.40 15.41
C THR A 53 -0.05 -4.93 15.28
N TRP A 54 -0.18 -4.18 16.38
CA TRP A 54 0.20 -2.76 16.42
C TRP A 54 1.69 -2.58 16.14
N GLU A 55 2.54 -3.47 16.67
CA GLU A 55 3.98 -3.42 16.44
C GLU A 55 4.32 -3.65 14.97
N GLY A 56 3.58 -4.54 14.30
CA GLY A 56 3.71 -4.74 12.86
C GLY A 56 3.36 -3.48 12.09
N ILE A 57 2.21 -2.86 12.38
CA ILE A 57 1.79 -1.62 11.70
C ILE A 57 2.83 -0.51 11.89
N ILE A 58 3.32 -0.29 13.11
CA ILE A 58 4.34 0.73 13.39
C ILE A 58 5.64 0.46 12.62
N ALA A 59 6.13 -0.78 12.63
CA ALA A 59 7.34 -1.16 11.90
C ALA A 59 7.17 -0.99 10.38
N GLY A 60 6.02 -1.44 9.85
CA GLY A 60 5.66 -1.23 8.44
C GLY A 60 5.62 0.25 8.08
N THR A 61 5.02 1.09 8.92
CA THR A 61 4.99 2.55 8.72
C THR A 61 6.39 3.14 8.66
N ILE A 62 7.28 2.78 9.58
CA ILE A 62 8.67 3.27 9.56
C ILE A 62 9.36 2.87 8.25
N ILE A 63 9.20 1.61 7.81
CA ILE A 63 9.77 1.10 6.57
C ILE A 63 9.19 1.84 5.35
N ALA A 64 7.88 2.09 5.31
CA ALA A 64 7.23 2.84 4.24
C ALA A 64 7.73 4.29 4.17
N LEU A 65 7.89 4.96 5.32
CA LEU A 65 8.43 6.32 5.36
C LEU A 65 9.91 6.36 4.94
N ALA A 66 10.73 5.40 5.37
CA ALA A 66 12.11 5.27 4.89
C ALA A 66 12.15 5.00 3.37
N THR A 67 11.22 4.20 2.86
CA THR A 67 11.07 3.95 1.42
C THR A 67 10.70 5.23 0.67
N ALA A 68 9.79 6.05 1.19
CA ALA A 68 9.43 7.34 0.60
C ALA A 68 10.65 8.28 0.49
N VAL A 69 11.52 8.30 1.52
CA VAL A 69 12.79 9.04 1.46
C VAL A 69 13.72 8.49 0.37
N GLY A 70 13.86 7.16 0.28
CA GLY A 70 14.65 6.52 -0.77
C GLY A 70 14.13 6.81 -2.18
N LEU A 71 12.82 6.78 -2.37
CA LEU A 71 12.16 7.11 -3.63
C LEU A 71 12.39 8.58 -4.03
N HIS A 72 12.39 9.51 -3.08
CA HIS A 72 12.73 10.90 -3.35
C HIS A 72 14.17 11.06 -3.89
N TYR A 73 15.14 10.28 -3.40
CA TYR A 73 16.50 10.33 -3.94
C TYR A 73 16.63 9.70 -5.33
N LEU A 74 15.80 8.70 -5.64
CA LEU A 74 15.78 8.03 -6.95
C LEU A 74 14.98 8.82 -8.01
N ALA A 75 13.97 9.57 -7.56
CA ALA A 75 13.07 10.38 -8.37
C ALA A 75 12.92 11.78 -7.75
N PRO A 76 13.98 12.61 -7.78
CA PRO A 76 14.01 13.93 -7.16
C PRO A 76 13.02 14.93 -7.77
N GLU A 77 12.51 14.65 -8.97
CA GLU A 77 11.45 15.40 -9.63
C GLU A 77 10.10 15.35 -8.89
N ILE A 78 9.87 14.32 -8.06
CA ILE A 78 8.70 14.21 -7.19
C ILE A 78 9.07 14.68 -5.78
N GLN A 79 8.28 15.60 -5.24
CA GLN A 79 8.57 16.17 -3.93
C GLN A 79 8.44 15.11 -2.83
N LEU A 80 9.32 15.16 -1.83
CA LEU A 80 9.28 14.23 -0.68
C LEU A 80 7.91 14.21 0.02
N VAL A 81 7.23 15.35 0.09
CA VAL A 81 5.89 15.46 0.68
C VAL A 81 4.86 14.59 -0.07
N ASP A 82 4.98 14.46 -1.38
CA ASP A 82 4.08 13.65 -2.19
C ASP A 82 4.30 12.16 -1.93
N TRP A 83 5.57 11.73 -1.78
CA TRP A 83 5.90 10.38 -1.37
C TRP A 83 5.40 10.04 0.03
N PHE A 84 5.53 10.96 0.99
CA PHE A 84 4.99 10.75 2.34
C PHE A 84 3.46 10.72 2.36
N ALA A 85 2.79 11.59 1.61
CA ALA A 85 1.34 11.57 1.50
C ALA A 85 0.86 10.23 0.93
N MET A 86 1.48 9.74 -0.15
CA MET A 86 1.18 8.41 -0.70
C MET A 86 1.38 7.30 0.33
N ALA A 87 2.51 7.31 1.05
CA ALA A 87 2.80 6.31 2.08
C ALA A 87 1.71 6.29 3.17
N ILE A 88 1.31 7.46 3.67
CA ILE A 88 0.27 7.58 4.70
C ILE A 88 -1.08 7.07 4.17
N LEU A 89 -1.45 7.43 2.94
CA LEU A 89 -2.69 6.94 2.33
C LEU A 89 -2.69 5.42 2.17
N ILE A 90 -1.58 4.83 1.73
CA ILE A 90 -1.41 3.38 1.62
C ILE A 90 -1.52 2.71 2.99
N ILE A 91 -0.84 3.25 4.01
CA ILE A 91 -0.89 2.70 5.38
C ILE A 91 -2.34 2.68 5.89
N VAL A 92 -3.05 3.80 5.77
CA VAL A 92 -4.41 3.94 6.28
C VAL A 92 -5.37 3.07 5.46
N PHE A 93 -5.51 3.37 4.16
CA PHE A 93 -6.52 2.74 3.33
C PHE A 93 -6.17 1.30 2.93
N GLY A 94 -4.89 0.97 2.79
CA GLY A 94 -4.45 -0.41 2.58
C GLY A 94 -4.75 -1.28 3.79
N THR A 95 -4.44 -0.80 5.01
CA THR A 95 -4.79 -1.54 6.23
C THR A 95 -6.30 -1.71 6.39
N PHE A 96 -7.10 -0.69 6.05
CA PHE A 96 -8.55 -0.82 6.04
C PHE A 96 -9.05 -1.80 4.95
N GLY A 97 -8.44 -1.81 3.77
CA GLY A 97 -8.74 -2.75 2.68
C GLY A 97 -8.62 -4.20 3.13
N ASP A 98 -7.49 -4.54 3.74
CA ASP A 98 -7.24 -5.89 4.30
C ASP A 98 -8.25 -6.27 5.38
N LEU A 99 -8.69 -5.31 6.20
CA LEU A 99 -9.68 -5.55 7.24
C LEU A 99 -11.07 -5.77 6.67
N VAL A 100 -11.47 -4.99 5.66
CA VAL A 100 -12.74 -5.16 4.94
C VAL A 100 -12.77 -6.52 4.28
N GLU A 101 -11.69 -6.90 3.59
CA GLU A 101 -11.58 -8.18 2.91
C GLU A 101 -11.56 -9.36 3.90
N SER A 102 -10.81 -9.24 5.00
CA SER A 102 -10.87 -10.17 6.13
C SER A 102 -12.30 -10.31 6.69
N HIS A 103 -13.04 -9.21 6.84
CA HIS A 103 -14.41 -9.21 7.34
C HIS A 103 -15.40 -9.88 6.37
N PHE A 104 -15.27 -9.63 5.06
CA PHE A 104 -16.06 -10.31 4.03
C PHE A 104 -15.85 -11.81 4.07
N LYS A 105 -14.60 -12.27 4.17
CA LYS A 105 -14.27 -13.71 4.28
C LYS A 105 -14.94 -14.35 5.50
N ARG A 106 -14.91 -13.68 6.66
CA ARG A 106 -15.60 -14.17 7.88
C ARG A 106 -17.12 -14.20 7.74
N SER A 107 -17.71 -13.19 7.10
CA SER A 107 -19.15 -13.12 6.85
C SER A 107 -19.64 -14.28 5.97
N LEU A 108 -18.82 -14.68 5.00
CA LEU A 108 -19.09 -15.81 4.11
C LEU A 108 -18.65 -17.17 4.65
N ARG A 109 -18.09 -17.22 5.88
CA ARG A 109 -17.51 -18.43 6.51
C ARG A 109 -16.41 -19.10 5.67
N ILE A 110 -15.77 -18.34 4.78
CA ILE A 110 -14.61 -18.77 3.99
C ILE A 110 -13.33 -18.20 4.60
N LYS A 111 -12.20 -18.85 4.34
CA LYS A 111 -10.90 -18.40 4.85
C LYS A 111 -10.07 -17.71 3.77
N ASP A 112 -10.13 -18.24 2.55
CA ASP A 112 -9.40 -17.73 1.38
C ASP A 112 -10.42 -17.39 0.29
N SER A 113 -10.16 -16.34 -0.47
CA SER A 113 -11.08 -15.85 -1.52
C SER A 113 -11.13 -16.75 -2.76
N GLY A 114 -10.28 -17.77 -2.83
CA GLY A 114 -10.23 -18.80 -3.88
C GLY A 114 -8.94 -19.63 -3.81
N SER A 115 -8.77 -20.56 -4.76
CA SER A 115 -7.59 -21.44 -4.87
C SER A 115 -6.85 -21.29 -6.20
N ILE A 116 -7.04 -20.16 -6.89
CA ILE A 116 -6.55 -19.95 -8.27
C ILE A 116 -5.01 -19.98 -8.33
N LEU A 117 -4.31 -19.60 -7.26
CA LEU A 117 -2.85 -19.70 -7.17
C LEU A 117 -2.45 -20.72 -6.08
N PRO A 118 -1.84 -21.86 -6.46
CA PRO A 118 -1.40 -22.88 -5.51
C PRO A 118 -0.48 -22.28 -4.44
N GLY A 119 -0.89 -22.38 -3.18
CA GLY A 119 -0.14 -21.88 -2.02
C GLY A 119 -0.23 -20.37 -1.73
N HIS A 120 -0.96 -19.58 -2.53
CA HIS A 120 -0.95 -18.11 -2.43
C HIS A 120 -2.31 -17.47 -2.09
N GLY A 121 -3.36 -18.26 -1.90
CA GLY A 121 -4.73 -17.78 -1.66
C GLY A 121 -5.46 -17.44 -2.97
N GLY A 122 -6.50 -16.62 -2.89
CA GLY A 122 -7.19 -16.10 -4.06
C GLY A 122 -6.56 -14.80 -4.57
N ILE A 123 -6.96 -14.39 -5.78
CA ILE A 123 -6.53 -13.12 -6.38
C ILE A 123 -6.95 -11.93 -5.51
N LEU A 124 -8.11 -12.02 -4.85
CA LEU A 124 -8.62 -10.94 -4.00
C LEU A 124 -7.72 -10.68 -2.78
N ASP A 125 -7.08 -11.72 -2.23
CA ASP A 125 -6.12 -11.61 -1.13
C ASP A 125 -4.81 -10.86 -1.54
N ARG A 126 -4.66 -10.50 -2.82
CA ARG A 126 -3.50 -9.77 -3.35
C ARG A 126 -3.80 -8.31 -3.68
N PHE A 127 -5.08 -7.99 -3.82
CA PHE A 127 -5.53 -6.67 -4.25
C PHE A 127 -6.37 -5.97 -3.17
N ASP A 128 -6.59 -6.58 -2.01
CA ASP A 128 -7.35 -6.04 -0.88
C ASP A 128 -6.81 -4.69 -0.39
N ALA A 129 -5.50 -4.61 -0.09
CA ALA A 129 -4.85 -3.35 0.27
C ALA A 129 -4.89 -2.32 -0.87
N ILE A 130 -4.72 -2.79 -2.10
CA ILE A 130 -4.59 -1.94 -3.30
C ILE A 130 -5.94 -1.33 -3.68
N PHE A 131 -7.02 -2.11 -3.63
CA PHE A 131 -8.35 -1.67 -4.04
C PHE A 131 -8.82 -0.45 -3.27
N LEU A 132 -8.61 -0.46 -1.95
CA LEU A 132 -9.03 0.66 -1.13
C LEU A 132 -8.03 1.82 -1.16
N SER A 133 -6.72 1.59 -1.33
CA SER A 133 -5.72 2.66 -1.37
C SER A 133 -5.64 3.43 -2.69
N VAL A 134 -5.83 2.75 -3.83
CA VAL A 134 -5.75 3.35 -5.18
C VAL A 134 -6.64 4.58 -5.36
N PRO A 135 -7.95 4.59 -5.04
CA PRO A 135 -8.78 5.77 -5.29
C PRO A 135 -8.35 7.00 -4.49
N PHE A 136 -7.84 6.82 -3.27
CA PHE A 136 -7.38 7.95 -2.45
C PHE A 136 -6.01 8.46 -2.90
N VAL A 137 -5.10 7.55 -3.27
CA VAL A 137 -3.82 7.95 -3.88
C VAL A 137 -4.05 8.67 -5.20
N PHE A 138 -4.93 8.14 -6.05
CA PHE A 138 -5.31 8.77 -7.32
C PHE A 138 -5.90 10.17 -7.09
N LEU A 139 -6.84 10.31 -6.15
CA LEU A 139 -7.43 11.61 -5.81
C LEU A 139 -6.36 12.60 -5.34
N TYR A 140 -5.44 12.17 -4.48
CA TYR A 140 -4.32 13.00 -4.02
C TYR A 140 -3.45 13.49 -5.20
N LEU A 141 -3.03 12.57 -6.06
CA LEU A 141 -2.19 12.88 -7.22
C LEU A 141 -2.90 13.81 -8.21
N PHE A 142 -4.20 13.61 -8.43
CA PHE A 142 -5.02 14.47 -9.27
C PHE A 142 -5.11 15.89 -8.70
N LEU A 143 -5.39 16.03 -7.39
CA LEU A 143 -5.42 17.34 -6.72
C LEU A 143 -4.06 18.04 -6.73
N ARG A 144 -2.97 17.29 -6.72
CA ARG A 144 -1.59 17.80 -6.84
C ARG A 144 -1.13 18.04 -8.28
N ASN A 145 -1.98 17.77 -9.28
CA ASN A 145 -1.67 17.86 -10.71
C ASN A 145 -0.45 17.01 -11.13
N LEU A 146 -0.18 15.90 -10.44
CA LEU A 146 0.89 14.97 -10.76
C LEU A 146 0.49 13.94 -11.83
N ILE A 147 -0.82 13.79 -12.06
CA ILE A 147 -1.44 12.96 -13.10
C ILE A 147 -2.52 13.75 -13.85
#